data_AF-A0A8J9SH47-F1
#
_entry.id   AF-A0A8J9SH47-F1
#
_cell.length_a   1.000
_cell.length_b   1.000
_cell.length_c   1.000
_cell.angle_alpha   90.00
_cell.angle_beta   90.00
_cell.angle_gamma   90.00
#
_symmetry.space_group_name_H-M   'P 1'
#
loop_
_entity.id
_entity.type
_entity.pdbx_description
1 polymer ?
#
loop_
_entity_poly.entity_id
_entity_poly.type
_entity_poly.pdbx_seq_one_letter_code
_entity_poly.pdbx_strand_id
1 'polypeptide(L)' 'IVLGIGGKPRELLDVELVKAEGCVTIKRFSGGGTVVLDPDSIWTTVIGRNKHMPHVEAYPRPIMEWTATDV' A
#
# COMPACT_ATOMS: atom_id res chain seq x y z
N ILE A 1 -7.09 3.67 7.18
CA ILE A 1 -5.83 4.39 6.85
C ILE A 1 -4.65 3.43 6.89
N VAL A 2 -3.91 3.30 5.79
CA VAL A 2 -2.73 2.42 5.69
C VAL A 2 -1.47 3.27 5.64
N LEU A 3 -0.70 3.26 6.73
CA LEU A 3 0.59 3.91 6.85
C LEU A 3 1.66 3.10 6.12
N GLY A 4 2.64 3.78 5.50
CA GLY A 4 3.89 3.12 5.08
C GLY A 4 4.66 2.58 6.29
N ILE A 5 5.58 1.63 6.06
CA ILE A 5 6.30 0.94 7.14
C ILE A 5 7.00 1.90 8.14
N GLY A 6 7.57 3.00 7.63
CA GLY A 6 8.23 4.04 8.42
C GLY A 6 7.30 5.11 9.00
N GLY A 7 6.00 5.07 8.69
CA GLY A 7 5.04 6.10 9.08
C GLY A 7 4.87 6.20 10.59
N LYS A 8 4.82 7.42 11.11
CA LYS A 8 4.58 7.70 12.53
C LYS A 8 3.19 8.32 12.69
N PRO A 9 2.25 7.68 13.40
CA PRO A 9 0.87 8.19 13.51
C PRO A 9 0.76 9.65 13.96
N ARG A 10 1.56 10.07 14.94
CA ARG A 10 1.52 11.45 15.47
C ARG A 10 2.02 12.53 14.50
N GLU A 11 2.76 12.13 13.47
CA GLU A 11 3.26 13.06 12.45
C GLU A 11 2.36 13.10 11.21
N LEU A 12 1.57 12.04 10.99
CA LEU A 12 0.86 11.80 9.74
C LEU A 12 -0.67 11.80 9.88
N LEU A 13 -1.20 11.68 11.09
CA LEU A 13 -2.62 11.57 11.37
C LEU A 13 -3.04 12.59 12.42
N ASP A 14 -4.27 13.09 12.27
CA ASP A 14 -5.00 13.62 13.41
C ASP A 14 -5.45 12.44 14.28
N VAL A 15 -4.66 12.14 15.32
CA VAL A 15 -4.85 10.94 16.14
C VAL A 15 -6.16 10.97 16.90
N GLU A 16 -6.62 12.13 17.32
CA GLU A 16 -7.85 12.25 18.12
C GLU A 16 -9.08 12.09 17.23
N LEU A 17 -9.09 12.71 16.06
CA LEU A 17 -10.15 12.52 15.07
C LEU A 17 -10.23 11.06 14.60
N VAL A 18 -9.10 10.44 14.26
CA VAL A 18 -9.05 9.04 13.79
C VAL A 18 -9.62 8.07 14.82
N LYS A 19 -9.37 8.31 16.10
CA LYS A 19 -9.95 7.49 17.19
C LYS A 19 -11.44 7.76 17.35
N ALA A 20 -11.87 9.02 17.34
CA ALA A 20 -13.26 9.40 17.51
C ALA A 20 -14.16 8.80 16.41
N GLU A 21 -13.68 8.80 15.18
CA GLU A 21 -14.36 8.23 14.01
C GLU A 21 -14.21 6.70 13.89
N GLY A 22 -13.46 6.05 14.79
CA GLY A 22 -13.24 4.60 14.73
C GLY A 22 -12.50 4.14 13.47
N CYS A 23 -11.70 5.02 12.85
CA CYS A 23 -10.98 4.73 11.62
C CYS A 23 -9.87 3.69 11.85
N VAL A 24 -9.99 2.52 11.21
CA VAL A 24 -8.97 1.48 11.28
C VAL A 24 -7.65 2.00 10.71
N THR A 25 -6.57 1.85 11.49
CA THR A 25 -5.24 2.29 11.09
C THR A 25 -4.25 1.13 11.19
N ILE A 26 -3.46 0.91 10.14
CA ILE A 26 -2.47 -0.18 10.06
C ILE A 26 -1.19 0.28 9.36
N LYS A 27 -0.05 -0.34 9.69
CA LYS A 27 1.20 -0.21 8.94
C LYS A 27 1.36 -1.37 7.97
N ARG A 28 1.69 -1.08 6.71
CA ARG A 28 2.08 -2.12 5.74
C ARG A 28 3.58 -2.39 5.77
N PHE A 29 3.99 -3.53 5.22
CA PHE A 29 5.39 -3.95 5.13
C PHE A 29 6.23 -3.22 4.08
N SER A 30 5.59 -2.56 3.11
CA SER A 30 6.27 -1.79 2.07
C SER A 30 6.49 -0.32 2.47
N GLY A 31 7.49 0.30 1.83
CA GLY A 31 7.75 1.74 1.91
C GLY A 31 6.72 2.58 1.13
N GLY A 32 6.95 3.89 1.06
CA GLY A 32 6.06 4.86 0.42
C GLY A 32 5.17 5.63 1.42
N GLY A 33 4.21 6.40 0.90
CA GLY A 33 3.35 7.30 1.69
C GLY A 33 2.20 6.60 2.44
N THR A 34 1.39 7.42 3.12
CA THR A 34 0.12 7.01 3.75
C THR A 34 -1.01 7.07 2.73
N VAL A 35 -1.90 6.08 2.75
CA VAL A 35 -3.10 6.05 1.91
C VAL A 35 -4.36 5.91 2.76
N VAL A 36 -5.43 6.59 2.34
CA VAL A 36 -6.78 6.44 2.90
C VAL A 36 -7.56 5.54 1.95
N LEU A 37 -8.34 4.62 2.51
CA LEU A 37 -9.19 3.69 1.78
C LEU A 37 -10.61 3.89 2.28
N ASP A 38 -11.55 3.81 1.36
CA ASP A 38 -12.99 3.87 1.59
C ASP A 38 -13.66 2.61 0.99
N PRO A 39 -14.99 2.46 1.09
CA PRO A 39 -15.69 1.30 0.55
C PRO A 39 -15.55 1.10 -0.97
N ASP A 40 -15.27 2.17 -1.74
CA ASP A 40 -15.13 2.12 -3.20
C ASP A 40 -13.69 1.88 -3.65
N SER A 41 -12.75 1.85 -2.71
CA SER A 41 -11.33 1.64 -2.97
C SER A 41 -11.02 0.18 -3.27
N ILE A 42 -10.46 -0.09 -4.45
CA ILE A 42 -9.91 -1.40 -4.82
C ILE A 42 -8.40 -1.41 -4.59
N TRP A 43 -7.96 -2.31 -3.71
CA TRP A 43 -6.54 -2.64 -3.57
C TRP A 43 -6.21 -3.98 -4.25
N THR A 44 -5.04 -4.08 -4.85
CA THR A 44 -4.58 -5.31 -5.50
C THR A 44 -3.12 -5.54 -5.16
N THR A 45 -2.75 -6.81 -5.00
CA THR A 45 -1.38 -7.22 -4.73
C THR A 45 -1.01 -8.38 -5.65
N VAL A 46 0.19 -8.32 -6.22
CA VAL A 46 0.79 -9.42 -6.99
C VAL A 46 1.84 -10.06 -6.10
N ILE A 47 1.66 -11.35 -5.77
CA ILE A 47 2.59 -12.10 -4.92
C ILE A 47 3.18 -13.24 -5.74
N GLY A 48 4.50 -13.25 -5.83
CA GLY A 48 5.25 -14.26 -6.57
C GLY A 48 6.64 -14.48 -5.97
N ARG A 49 7.40 -15.39 -6.59
CA ARG A 49 8.80 -15.61 -6.25
C ARG A 49 9.68 -14.92 -7.27
N ASN A 50 10.48 -13.95 -6.85
CA ASN A 50 11.40 -13.20 -7.73
C ASN A 50 12.29 -14.12 -8.58
N LYS A 51 12.73 -15.26 -8.01
CA LYS A 51 13.56 -16.25 -8.73
C LYS A 51 12.89 -16.87 -9.97
N HIS A 52 11.56 -16.86 -10.05
CA HIS A 52 10.82 -17.39 -11.21
C HIS A 52 10.52 -16.29 -12.25
N MET A 53 10.58 -15.01 -11.86
CA MET A 53 10.32 -13.85 -12.71
C MET A 53 11.46 -12.83 -12.58
N PRO A 54 12.72 -13.20 -12.94
CA PRO A 54 13.88 -12.33 -12.72
C PRO A 54 13.87 -11.05 -13.57
N HIS A 55 13.02 -11.00 -14.61
CA HIS A 55 12.84 -9.85 -15.51
C HIS A 55 11.73 -8.90 -15.05
N VAL A 56 10.94 -9.27 -14.04
CA VAL A 56 9.89 -8.41 -13.47
C VAL A 56 10.39 -7.87 -12.14
N GLU A 57 10.70 -6.58 -12.10
CA GLU A 57 11.11 -5.94 -10.86
C GLU A 57 9.93 -5.85 -9.89
N ALA A 58 10.13 -6.27 -8.64
CA ALA A 58 9.08 -6.33 -7.61
C ALA A 58 8.75 -4.95 -6.99
N TYR A 59 8.56 -3.95 -7.84
CA TYR A 59 8.23 -2.58 -7.46
C TYR A 59 6.93 -2.11 -8.15
N PRO A 60 6.23 -1.11 -7.59
CA PRO A 60 4.90 -0.74 -8.10
C PRO A 60 4.87 -0.39 -9.59
N ARG A 61 5.76 0.50 -10.09
CA ARG A 61 5.70 0.91 -11.51
C ARG A 61 6.00 -0.23 -12.48
N PRO A 62 7.11 -0.99 -12.33
CA PRO A 62 7.38 -2.11 -13.23
C PRO A 62 6.28 -3.18 -13.22
N ILE A 63 5.72 -3.51 -12.04
CA ILE A 63 4.59 -4.46 -11.96
C ILE A 63 3.37 -3.91 -12.70
N MET A 64 3.01 -2.64 -12.51
CA MET A 64 1.86 -2.03 -13.19
C MET A 64 2.03 -2.06 -14.72
N GLU A 65 3.23 -1.72 -15.22
CA GLU A 65 3.56 -1.77 -16.66
C GLU A 65 3.45 -3.20 -17.20
N TRP A 66 4.02 -4.18 -16.48
CA TRP A 66 3.90 -5.59 -16.83
C TRP A 66 2.44 -6.06 -16.90
N THR A 67 1.64 -5.78 -15.86
CA THR A 67 0.22 -6.18 -15.84
C THR A 67 -0.67 -5.47 -16.87
N ALA A 68 -0.23 -4.34 -17.41
CA ALA A 68 -1.00 -3.56 -18.37
C ALA A 68 -0.88 -4.07 -19.81
N THR A 69 0.12 -4.90 -20.11
CA THR A 69 0.47 -5.30 -21.49
C THR A 69 0.12 -6.75 -21.82
N ASP A 70 -0.04 -7.61 -20.81
CA ASP A 70 -0.22 -9.07 -20.96
C ASP A 70 -1.68 -9.54 -20.78
N VAL A 71 -2.69 -8.69 -21.04
CA VAL A 71 -4.14 -9.04 -20.92
C VAL A 71 -4.80 -9.27 -22.28
#